data_AF-A0A7K1UER8-F1
#
_entry.id   AF-A0A7K1UER8-F1
#
_cell.length_a   1.000
_cell.length_b   1.000
_cell.length_c   1.000
_cell.angle_alpha   90.00
_cell.angle_beta   90.00
_cell.angle_gamma   90.00
#
_symmetry.space_group_name_H-M   'P 1'
#
loop_
_entity.id
_entity.type
_entity.pdbx_description
1 polymer ?
#
loop_
_entity_poly.entity_id
_entity_poly.type
_entity_poly.pdbx_seq_one_letter_code
_entity_poly.pdbx_strand_id
1 'polypeptide(L)'
;MFNAEVNRALISAADLINTAGGLKSAKTTPDVLDSVEGLKAFLAQREPELEWPSSKATRKQLEKVRELREALHRVWQSAPITKPEELALINDLLEGVGTRLVPAEEGETAFRERPIPVSDQISDLITATVAAALAHLVTRDETSRLRICRGDDCEAAIVDLTRNRSKLFCDYGNCANRAHVRAYRARQAAKRNGRTNDAAGSPESSAPRLTKPSAAEKADQLNRPTSASAIAAKEFRDRMRAELMDKRQKKAKK
;
A
#
# COMPACT_ATOMS: atom_id res chain seq x y z
N MET A 1 -11.23 0.35 8.16
CA MET A 1 -10.19 -0.67 7.93
C MET A 1 -10.89 -2.01 8.00
N PHE A 2 -10.66 -2.93 7.06
CA PHE A 2 -11.32 -4.23 7.11
C PHE A 2 -10.79 -5.07 8.27
N ASN A 3 -11.51 -6.15 8.60
CA ASN A 3 -11.03 -7.09 9.60
C ASN A 3 -9.69 -7.71 9.15
N ALA A 4 -8.97 -8.33 10.10
CA ALA A 4 -7.64 -8.86 9.84
C ALA A 4 -7.64 -9.97 8.78
N GLU A 5 -8.69 -10.78 8.70
CA GLU A 5 -8.84 -11.87 7.72
C GLU A 5 -8.96 -11.33 6.29
N VAL A 6 -9.84 -10.36 6.06
CA VAL A 6 -10.00 -9.68 4.77
C VAL A 6 -8.69 -9.02 4.36
N ASN A 7 -8.01 -8.33 5.28
CA ASN A 7 -6.71 -7.72 4.98
C ASN A 7 -5.67 -8.78 4.55
N ARG A 8 -5.57 -9.91 5.26
CA ARG A 8 -4.64 -11.01 4.92
C ARG A 8 -4.96 -11.64 3.57
N ALA A 9 -6.24 -11.87 3.28
CA ALA A 9 -6.69 -12.42 2.00
C ALA A 9 -6.33 -11.49 0.84
N LEU A 10 -6.61 -10.18 0.97
CA LEU A 10 -6.29 -9.19 -0.05
C LEU A 10 -4.78 -9.02 -0.27
N ILE A 11 -3.98 -9.00 0.81
CA ILE A 11 -2.51 -8.99 0.72
C ILE A 11 -2.03 -10.23 -0.02
N SER A 12 -2.52 -11.42 0.35
CA SER A 12 -2.10 -12.68 -0.26
C SER A 12 -2.50 -12.79 -1.72
N ALA A 13 -3.64 -12.20 -2.12
CA ALA A 13 -4.05 -12.08 -3.52
C ALA A 13 -3.09 -11.19 -4.32
N ALA A 14 -2.71 -10.03 -3.79
CA ALA A 14 -1.70 -9.17 -4.43
C ALA A 14 -0.34 -9.87 -4.52
N ASP A 15 0.09 -10.56 -3.46
CA ASP A 15 1.32 -11.34 -3.49
C ASP A 15 1.28 -12.46 -4.53
N LEU A 16 0.14 -13.15 -4.66
CA LEU A 16 -0.08 -14.18 -5.68
C LEU A 16 0.09 -13.58 -7.08
N ILE A 17 -0.57 -12.46 -7.39
CA ILE A 17 -0.39 -11.73 -8.65
C ILE A 17 1.09 -11.40 -8.86
N ASN A 18 1.76 -10.91 -7.81
CA ASN A 18 3.16 -10.52 -7.84
C ASN A 18 4.15 -11.68 -7.93
N THR A 19 3.70 -12.95 -7.94
CA THR A 19 4.56 -14.09 -8.29
C THR A 19 4.83 -14.19 -9.79
N ALA A 20 3.96 -13.61 -10.63
CA ALA A 20 4.11 -13.66 -12.08
C ALA A 20 5.43 -13.04 -12.53
N GLY A 21 6.02 -13.58 -13.60
CA GLY A 21 7.16 -12.92 -14.25
C GLY A 21 6.75 -11.57 -14.83
N GLY A 22 7.69 -10.64 -14.96
CA GLY A 22 7.39 -9.30 -15.48
C GLY A 22 8.27 -8.22 -14.89
N LEU A 23 7.94 -6.97 -15.23
CA LEU A 23 8.70 -5.80 -14.80
C LEU A 23 8.32 -5.40 -13.37
N LYS A 24 9.28 -5.50 -12.46
CA LYS A 24 9.14 -5.06 -11.07
C LYS A 24 10.28 -4.15 -10.71
N SER A 25 9.96 -2.86 -10.59
CA SER A 25 10.93 -1.81 -10.26
C SER A 25 12.09 -1.71 -11.25
N ALA A 26 11.76 -1.62 -12.54
CA ALA A 26 12.72 -1.58 -13.65
C ALA A 26 13.65 -2.79 -13.74
N LYS A 27 13.24 -3.93 -13.18
CA LYS A 27 13.93 -5.21 -13.30
C LYS A 27 12.96 -6.26 -13.79
N THR A 28 13.38 -7.03 -14.78
CA THR A 28 12.66 -8.24 -15.18
C THR A 28 12.83 -9.29 -14.10
N THR A 29 11.71 -9.78 -13.58
CA THR A 29 11.67 -10.87 -12.60
C THR A 29 11.12 -12.13 -13.25
N PRO A 30 11.66 -13.32 -12.92
CA PRO A 30 11.11 -14.58 -13.41
C PRO A 30 9.78 -14.89 -12.71
N ASP A 31 9.02 -15.82 -13.30
CA ASP A 31 7.82 -16.39 -12.68
C ASP A 31 8.23 -17.28 -11.49
N VAL A 32 7.74 -16.98 -10.29
CA VAL A 32 8.04 -17.74 -9.07
C VAL A 32 7.20 -19.02 -8.99
N LEU A 33 6.05 -19.06 -9.67
CA LEU A 33 5.17 -20.23 -9.75
C LEU A 33 5.43 -21.02 -11.03
N ASP A 34 6.70 -21.35 -11.29
CA ASP A 34 7.13 -22.22 -12.39
C ASP A 34 7.18 -23.71 -12.00
N SER A 35 7.22 -23.98 -10.70
CA SER A 35 7.45 -25.29 -10.08
C SER A 35 6.50 -25.56 -8.91
N VAL A 36 6.33 -26.84 -8.55
CA VAL A 36 5.49 -27.24 -7.41
C VAL A 36 6.12 -26.78 -6.09
N GLU A 37 7.44 -26.76 -6.03
CA GLU A 37 8.24 -26.25 -4.92
C GLU A 37 8.00 -24.75 -4.71
N GLY A 38 7.94 -23.96 -5.80
CA GLY A 38 7.56 -22.56 -5.76
C GLY A 38 6.16 -22.35 -5.18
N LEU A 39 5.18 -23.17 -5.60
CA LEU A 39 3.84 -23.14 -5.01
C LEU A 39 3.85 -23.52 -3.52
N LYS A 40 4.55 -24.58 -3.13
CA LYS A 40 4.68 -24.97 -1.71
C LYS A 40 5.26 -23.85 -0.86
N ALA A 41 6.33 -23.21 -1.34
CA ALA A 41 6.95 -22.08 -0.66
C ALA A 41 6.00 -20.87 -0.53
N PHE A 42 5.22 -20.59 -1.58
CA PHE A 42 4.20 -19.55 -1.54
C PHE A 42 3.14 -19.86 -0.47
N LEU A 43 2.60 -21.08 -0.44
CA LEU A 43 1.56 -21.50 0.50
C LEU A 43 2.06 -21.52 1.96
N ALA A 44 3.25 -22.08 2.20
CA ALA A 44 3.82 -22.21 3.54
C ALA A 44 4.01 -20.86 4.26
N GLN A 45 4.26 -19.78 3.52
CA GLN A 45 4.36 -18.42 4.09
C GLN A 45 3.01 -17.85 4.59
N ARG A 46 1.88 -18.50 4.29
CA ARG A 46 0.53 -18.11 4.70
C ARG A 46 -0.09 -19.06 5.74
N GLU A 47 0.64 -20.10 6.14
CA GLU A 47 0.23 -21.00 7.21
C GLU A 47 0.66 -20.44 8.58
N PRO A 48 -0.19 -20.54 9.63
CA PRO A 48 -1.51 -21.17 9.64
C PRO A 48 -2.68 -20.23 9.28
N GLU A 49 -2.43 -18.94 9.06
CA GLU A 49 -3.48 -17.90 9.10
C GLU A 49 -4.56 -17.99 8.02
N LEU A 50 -4.25 -18.57 6.85
CA LEU A 50 -5.20 -18.73 5.75
C LEU A 50 -5.68 -20.16 5.52
N GLU A 51 -5.21 -21.13 6.31
CA GLU A 51 -5.58 -22.55 6.19
C GLU A 51 -5.40 -23.11 4.76
N TRP A 52 -4.33 -22.71 4.06
CA TRP A 52 -4.00 -23.18 2.71
C TRP A 52 -2.89 -24.25 2.76
N PRO A 53 -3.22 -25.56 2.87
CA PRO A 53 -2.24 -26.59 3.20
C PRO A 53 -1.24 -26.83 2.05
N SER A 54 0.00 -26.41 2.25
CA SER A 54 1.12 -26.62 1.32
C SER A 54 1.33 -28.09 0.94
N SER A 55 0.94 -29.03 1.81
CA SER A 55 0.98 -30.47 1.55
C SER A 55 0.13 -30.92 0.37
N LYS A 56 -0.93 -30.18 0.01
CA LYS A 56 -1.80 -30.47 -1.16
C LYS A 56 -1.30 -29.87 -2.47
N ALA A 57 -0.14 -29.20 -2.48
CA ALA A 57 0.43 -28.64 -3.70
C ALA A 57 0.88 -29.75 -4.66
N THR A 58 0.29 -29.75 -5.86
CA THR A 58 0.60 -30.66 -6.97
C THR A 58 0.79 -29.87 -8.26
N ARG A 59 1.27 -30.54 -9.33
CA ARG A 59 1.42 -29.89 -10.64
C ARG A 59 0.09 -29.36 -11.20
N LYS A 60 -0.99 -30.14 -11.04
CA LYS A 60 -2.34 -29.72 -11.45
C LYS A 60 -2.82 -28.50 -10.65
N GLN A 61 -2.56 -28.47 -9.34
CA GLN A 61 -2.90 -27.31 -8.52
C GLN A 61 -2.09 -26.08 -8.90
N LEU A 62 -0.81 -26.24 -9.26
CA LEU A 62 0.01 -25.14 -9.76
C LEU A 62 -0.61 -24.51 -11.02
N GLU A 63 -1.03 -25.31 -11.99
CA GLU A 63 -1.68 -24.82 -13.22
C GLU A 63 -2.95 -24.03 -12.88
N LYS A 64 -3.81 -24.56 -12.00
CA LYS A 64 -5.02 -23.87 -11.55
C LYS A 64 -4.77 -22.59 -10.77
N VAL A 65 -3.75 -22.57 -9.91
CA VAL A 65 -3.35 -21.36 -9.18
C VAL A 65 -2.78 -20.29 -10.13
N ARG A 66 -2.09 -20.68 -11.20
CA ARG A 66 -1.65 -19.74 -12.24
C ARG A 66 -2.84 -19.19 -13.03
N GLU A 67 -3.83 -20.01 -13.39
CA GLU A 67 -5.08 -19.53 -14.01
C GLU A 67 -5.80 -18.51 -13.11
N LEU A 68 -5.93 -18.83 -11.82
CA LEU A 68 -6.50 -17.92 -10.81
C LEU A 68 -5.70 -16.63 -10.70
N ARG A 69 -4.37 -16.70 -10.70
CA ARG A 69 -3.48 -15.54 -10.66
C ARG A 69 -3.78 -14.57 -11.80
N GLU A 70 -3.94 -15.07 -13.02
CA GLU A 70 -4.27 -14.23 -14.19
C GLU A 70 -5.68 -13.63 -14.05
N ALA A 71 -6.66 -14.37 -13.52
CA ALA A 71 -7.99 -13.85 -13.26
C ALA A 71 -7.98 -12.71 -12.21
N LEU A 72 -7.24 -12.88 -11.11
CA LEU A 72 -7.06 -11.86 -10.09
C LEU A 72 -6.33 -10.62 -10.65
N HIS A 73 -5.35 -10.81 -11.54
CA HIS A 73 -4.68 -9.69 -12.19
C HIS A 73 -5.66 -8.86 -13.03
N ARG A 74 -6.58 -9.49 -13.76
CA ARG A 74 -7.65 -8.77 -14.50
C ARG A 74 -8.57 -7.97 -13.59
N VAL A 75 -8.92 -8.51 -12.41
CA VAL A 75 -9.67 -7.77 -11.39
C VAL A 75 -8.90 -6.52 -10.93
N TRP A 76 -7.60 -6.66 -10.66
CA TRP A 76 -6.76 -5.51 -10.27
C TRP A 76 -6.62 -4.45 -11.36
N GLN A 77 -6.50 -4.87 -12.62
CA GLN A 77 -6.42 -3.97 -13.78
C GLN A 77 -7.73 -3.21 -14.02
N SER A 78 -8.87 -3.83 -13.68
CA SER A 78 -10.20 -3.26 -13.84
C SER A 78 -10.60 -2.32 -12.70
N ALA A 79 -9.82 -2.28 -11.61
CA ALA A 79 -10.15 -1.45 -10.47
C ALA A 79 -9.87 0.05 -10.71
N PRO A 80 -10.73 0.98 -10.22
CA PRO A 80 -11.93 0.72 -9.44
C PRO A 80 -13.06 0.12 -10.30
N ILE A 81 -13.79 -0.82 -9.70
CA ILE A 81 -14.91 -1.51 -10.35
C ILE A 81 -16.10 -0.57 -10.38
N THR A 82 -16.53 -0.18 -11.57
CA THR A 82 -17.63 0.77 -11.80
C THR A 82 -18.66 0.25 -12.79
N LYS A 83 -18.34 -0.81 -13.54
CA LYS A 83 -19.20 -1.34 -14.61
C LYS A 83 -19.59 -2.80 -14.39
N PRO A 84 -20.72 -3.27 -14.96
CA PRO A 84 -21.15 -4.65 -14.83
C PRO A 84 -20.14 -5.69 -15.34
N GLU A 85 -19.43 -5.40 -16.43
CA GLU A 85 -18.42 -6.30 -16.99
C GLU A 85 -17.17 -6.46 -16.10
N GLU A 86 -16.81 -5.42 -15.35
CA GLU A 86 -15.71 -5.44 -14.39
C GLU A 86 -16.14 -6.22 -13.12
N LEU A 87 -17.40 -6.06 -12.72
CA LEU A 87 -18.01 -6.82 -11.62
C LEU A 87 -18.15 -8.30 -11.95
N ALA A 88 -18.42 -8.65 -13.21
CA ALA A 88 -18.52 -10.04 -13.67
C ALA A 88 -17.26 -10.85 -13.32
N LEU A 89 -16.06 -10.26 -13.45
CA LEU A 89 -14.81 -10.91 -13.06
C LEU A 89 -14.78 -11.37 -11.59
N ILE A 90 -15.43 -10.61 -10.69
CA ILE A 90 -15.52 -10.96 -9.26
C ILE A 90 -16.63 -11.99 -9.04
N ASN A 91 -17.76 -11.86 -9.75
CA ASN A 91 -18.85 -12.82 -9.67
C ASN A 91 -18.44 -14.21 -10.17
N ASP A 92 -17.64 -14.30 -11.22
CA ASP A 92 -17.09 -15.57 -11.72
C ASP A 92 -16.23 -16.26 -10.65
N LEU A 93 -15.48 -15.50 -9.84
CA LEU A 93 -14.70 -16.05 -8.71
C LEU A 93 -15.59 -16.47 -7.54
N LEU A 94 -16.75 -15.84 -7.38
CA LEU A 94 -17.72 -16.18 -6.34
C LEU A 94 -18.61 -17.37 -6.73
N GLU A 95 -18.58 -17.80 -7.99
CA GLU A 95 -19.40 -18.91 -8.45
C GLU A 95 -19.09 -20.19 -7.68
N GLY A 96 -20.12 -20.77 -7.05
CA GLY A 96 -20.00 -21.96 -6.21
C GLY A 96 -19.40 -21.71 -4.81
N VAL A 97 -18.91 -20.51 -4.51
CA VAL A 97 -18.39 -20.17 -3.16
C VAL A 97 -19.57 -20.00 -2.20
N GLY A 98 -19.67 -20.90 -1.23
CA GLY A 98 -20.66 -20.81 -0.15
C GLY A 98 -20.22 -19.87 0.98
N THR A 99 -21.12 -19.59 1.91
CA THR A 99 -20.81 -18.85 3.14
C THR A 99 -21.42 -19.55 4.35
N ARG A 100 -20.65 -19.66 5.44
CA ARG A 100 -21.10 -20.17 6.74
C ARG A 100 -20.88 -19.11 7.81
N LEU A 101 -21.81 -18.99 8.75
CA LEU A 101 -21.61 -18.21 9.96
C LEU A 101 -20.95 -19.09 11.02
N VAL A 102 -19.82 -18.61 11.57
CA VAL A 102 -19.04 -19.29 12.60
C VAL A 102 -18.78 -18.33 13.77
N PRO A 103 -18.51 -18.81 14.99
CA PRO A 103 -18.03 -17.95 16.08
C PRO A 103 -16.77 -17.19 15.66
N ALA A 104 -16.66 -15.93 16.09
CA ALA A 104 -15.50 -15.10 15.80
C ALA A 104 -14.24 -15.68 16.45
N GLU A 105 -14.32 -15.99 17.73
CA GLU A 105 -13.35 -16.77 18.49
C GLU A 105 -14.07 -17.86 19.33
N GLU A 106 -13.29 -18.83 19.83
CA GLU A 106 -13.84 -19.90 20.66
C GLU A 106 -14.40 -19.33 21.98
N GLY A 107 -15.68 -19.61 22.26
CA GLY A 107 -16.36 -19.12 23.46
C GLY A 107 -16.93 -17.70 23.35
N GLU A 108 -16.83 -17.05 22.19
CA GLU A 108 -17.45 -15.74 21.96
C GLU A 108 -18.91 -15.82 21.49
N THR A 109 -19.65 -14.74 21.73
CA THR A 109 -21.02 -14.54 21.23
C THR A 109 -21.07 -13.79 19.89
N ALA A 110 -19.93 -13.28 19.43
CA ALA A 110 -19.79 -12.67 18.12
C ALA A 110 -19.66 -13.74 17.03
N PHE A 111 -20.26 -13.48 15.88
CA PHE A 111 -20.19 -14.36 14.70
C PHE A 111 -19.49 -13.66 13.55
N ARG A 112 -18.88 -14.46 12.66
CA ARG A 112 -18.25 -14.00 11.43
C ARG A 112 -18.61 -14.91 10.26
N GLU A 113 -18.48 -14.35 9.06
CA GLU A 113 -18.60 -15.09 7.82
C GLU A 113 -17.33 -15.89 7.57
N ARG A 114 -17.49 -17.16 7.18
CA ARG A 114 -16.43 -18.04 6.69
C ARG A 114 -16.79 -18.50 5.27
N PRO A 115 -15.96 -18.21 4.26
CA PRO A 115 -16.19 -18.72 2.92
C PRO A 115 -16.05 -20.25 2.88
N ILE A 116 -16.90 -20.90 2.09
CA ILE A 116 -16.87 -22.34 1.85
C ILE A 116 -16.42 -22.56 0.41
N PRO A 117 -15.27 -23.21 0.18
CA PRO A 117 -14.81 -23.52 -1.16
C PRO A 117 -15.67 -24.60 -1.81
N VAL A 118 -15.68 -24.64 -3.14
CA VAL A 118 -16.38 -25.68 -3.92
C VAL A 118 -15.79 -27.08 -3.72
N SER A 119 -14.49 -27.16 -3.40
CA SER A 119 -13.79 -28.41 -3.11
C SER A 119 -12.61 -28.18 -2.15
N ASP A 120 -11.90 -29.24 -1.81
CA ASP A 120 -10.74 -29.19 -0.92
C ASP A 120 -9.40 -28.95 -1.66
N GLN A 121 -9.48 -28.63 -2.96
CA GLN A 121 -8.35 -28.23 -3.80
C GLN A 121 -7.81 -26.86 -3.40
N ILE A 122 -6.49 -26.68 -3.52
CA ILE A 122 -5.80 -25.44 -3.15
C ILE A 122 -6.30 -24.24 -3.93
N SER A 123 -6.49 -24.40 -5.24
CA SER A 123 -7.05 -23.33 -6.08
C SER A 123 -8.42 -22.87 -5.58
N ASP A 124 -9.32 -23.79 -5.27
CA ASP A 124 -10.66 -23.46 -4.75
C ASP A 124 -10.64 -22.83 -3.35
N LEU A 125 -9.72 -23.27 -2.49
CA LEU A 125 -9.49 -22.66 -1.17
C LEU A 125 -9.01 -21.20 -1.29
N ILE A 126 -8.06 -20.94 -2.19
CA ILE A 126 -7.57 -19.58 -2.44
C ILE A 126 -8.70 -18.73 -3.05
N THR A 127 -9.39 -19.25 -4.06
CA THR A 127 -10.51 -18.58 -4.72
C THR A 127 -11.57 -18.17 -3.72
N ALA A 128 -12.07 -19.09 -2.88
CA ALA A 128 -13.11 -18.80 -1.91
C ALA A 128 -12.71 -17.70 -0.91
N THR A 129 -11.50 -17.79 -0.36
CA THR A 129 -10.97 -16.80 0.58
C THR A 129 -10.81 -15.42 -0.06
N VAL A 130 -10.23 -15.36 -1.26
CA VAL A 130 -9.95 -14.09 -1.95
C VAL A 130 -11.24 -13.47 -2.52
N ALA A 131 -12.13 -14.27 -3.11
CA ALA A 131 -13.39 -13.81 -3.68
C ALA A 131 -14.30 -13.20 -2.61
N ALA A 132 -14.41 -13.83 -1.43
CA ALA A 132 -15.14 -13.25 -0.31
C ALA A 132 -14.54 -11.91 0.16
N ALA A 133 -13.20 -11.82 0.21
CA ALA A 133 -12.52 -10.56 0.55
C ALA A 133 -12.75 -9.46 -0.49
N LEU A 134 -12.79 -9.80 -1.79
CA LEU A 134 -13.13 -8.88 -2.87
C LEU A 134 -14.59 -8.43 -2.79
N ALA A 135 -15.52 -9.33 -2.46
CA ALA A 135 -16.94 -8.99 -2.24
C ALA A 135 -17.09 -7.94 -1.11
N HIS A 136 -16.29 -8.03 -0.05
CA HIS A 136 -16.27 -7.00 0.99
C HIS A 136 -15.84 -5.61 0.46
N LEU A 137 -14.90 -5.55 -0.50
CA LEU A 137 -14.51 -4.28 -1.12
C LEU A 137 -15.61 -3.73 -2.02
N VAL A 138 -16.22 -4.57 -2.86
CA VAL A 138 -17.29 -4.18 -3.78
C VAL A 138 -18.47 -3.61 -3.02
N THR A 139 -18.97 -4.34 -2.02
CA THR A 139 -20.15 -3.94 -1.21
C THR A 139 -19.94 -2.68 -0.37
N ARG A 140 -18.69 -2.23 -0.22
CA ARG A 140 -18.32 -1.04 0.56
C ARG A 140 -17.81 0.12 -0.30
N ASP A 141 -17.85 -0.01 -1.63
CA ASP A 141 -17.28 0.97 -2.57
C ASP A 141 -15.78 1.27 -2.30
N GLU A 142 -15.01 0.21 -2.03
CA GLU A 142 -13.59 0.29 -1.65
C GLU A 142 -12.66 -0.38 -2.68
N THR A 143 -13.15 -0.68 -3.89
CA THR A 143 -12.35 -1.33 -4.95
C THR A 143 -11.21 -0.45 -5.46
N SER A 144 -11.28 0.87 -5.28
CA SER A 144 -10.18 1.83 -5.55
C SER A 144 -8.90 1.59 -4.72
N ARG A 145 -8.95 0.68 -3.73
CA ARG A 145 -7.77 0.20 -2.98
C ARG A 145 -6.94 -0.80 -3.76
N LEU A 146 -7.51 -1.49 -4.74
CA LEU A 146 -6.78 -2.37 -5.64
C LEU A 146 -6.07 -1.50 -6.68
N ARG A 147 -4.73 -1.58 -6.74
CA ARG A 147 -3.92 -0.68 -7.57
C ARG A 147 -2.76 -1.41 -8.22
N ILE A 148 -2.30 -0.87 -9.34
CA ILE A 148 -0.97 -1.15 -9.88
C ILE A 148 0.01 -0.08 -9.41
N CYS A 149 1.26 -0.50 -9.17
CA CYS A 149 2.33 0.37 -8.71
C CYS A 149 2.58 1.53 -9.67
N ARG A 150 2.75 2.73 -9.10
CA ARG A 150 3.11 3.94 -9.86
C ARG A 150 4.61 4.12 -10.08
N GLY A 151 5.42 3.10 -9.80
CA GLY A 151 6.85 3.13 -10.06
C GLY A 151 7.13 2.99 -11.56
N ASP A 152 8.15 3.69 -12.06
CA ASP A 152 8.61 3.51 -13.44
C ASP A 152 8.99 2.03 -13.68
N ASP A 153 8.45 1.46 -14.75
CA ASP A 153 8.63 0.07 -15.18
C ASP A 153 8.31 -0.95 -14.06
N CYS A 154 7.12 -0.83 -13.47
CA CYS A 154 6.68 -1.68 -12.38
C CYS A 154 5.19 -2.05 -12.50
N GLU A 155 4.91 -3.34 -12.71
CA GLU A 155 3.56 -3.89 -12.91
C GLU A 155 2.99 -4.52 -11.63
N ALA A 156 3.65 -4.27 -10.50
CA ALA A 156 3.29 -4.81 -9.20
C ALA A 156 1.85 -4.45 -8.77
N ALA A 157 1.06 -5.46 -8.42
CA ALA A 157 -0.22 -5.30 -7.77
C ALA A 157 -0.06 -4.85 -6.30
N ILE A 158 -0.96 -4.00 -5.85
CA ILE A 158 -0.94 -3.38 -4.52
C ILE A 158 -2.36 -3.38 -3.97
N VAL A 159 -2.49 -3.56 -2.66
CA VAL A 159 -3.70 -3.23 -1.91
C VAL A 159 -3.41 -2.08 -0.95
N ASP A 160 -4.17 -1.00 -1.09
CA ASP A 160 -4.05 0.17 -0.23
C ASP A 160 -4.88 0.02 1.05
N LEU A 161 -4.26 -0.55 2.08
CA LEU A 161 -4.84 -0.66 3.42
C LEU A 161 -4.55 0.56 4.31
N THR A 162 -3.97 1.63 3.76
CA THR A 162 -3.73 2.85 4.53
C THR A 162 -5.06 3.54 4.84
N ARG A 163 -5.09 4.28 5.97
CA ARG A 163 -6.26 5.04 6.39
C ARG A 163 -6.70 6.06 5.33
N ASN A 164 -5.75 6.74 4.69
CA ASN A 164 -5.99 7.86 3.78
C ASN A 164 -5.93 7.48 2.29
N ARG A 165 -5.93 6.18 1.96
CA ARG A 165 -5.82 5.67 0.58
C ARG A 165 -4.63 6.30 -0.20
N SER A 166 -3.49 6.38 0.48
CA SER A 166 -2.29 7.07 0.01
C SER A 166 -1.17 6.14 -0.49
N LYS A 167 -1.38 4.82 -0.52
CA LYS A 167 -0.36 3.88 -1.02
C LYS A 167 -0.32 3.93 -2.54
N LEU A 168 0.85 4.26 -3.07
CA LEU A 168 1.08 4.40 -4.53
C LEU A 168 2.15 3.44 -5.06
N PHE A 169 2.95 2.85 -4.18
CA PHE A 169 4.14 2.08 -4.56
C PHE A 169 4.17 0.72 -3.84
N CYS A 170 4.74 -0.29 -4.51
CA CYS A 170 4.94 -1.62 -3.94
C CYS A 170 6.06 -1.63 -2.89
N ASP A 171 6.00 -2.57 -1.96
CA ASP A 171 6.93 -2.64 -0.82
C ASP A 171 8.26 -3.33 -1.16
N TYR A 172 8.27 -4.27 -2.09
CA TYR A 172 9.46 -5.06 -2.43
C TYR A 172 10.38 -4.39 -3.46
N GLY A 173 9.86 -3.49 -4.29
CA GLY A 173 10.60 -2.87 -5.39
C GLY A 173 11.38 -1.61 -5.01
N ASN A 174 11.23 -1.09 -3.80
CA ASN A 174 11.75 0.25 -3.41
C ASN A 174 11.30 1.38 -4.38
N CYS A 175 10.12 1.23 -4.98
CA CYS A 175 9.63 2.15 -6.01
C CYS A 175 9.41 3.58 -5.47
N ALA A 176 8.98 3.70 -4.21
CA ALA A 176 8.80 4.99 -3.56
C ALA A 176 10.13 5.79 -3.51
N ASN A 177 11.22 5.16 -3.05
CA ASN A 177 12.52 5.81 -3.00
C ASN A 177 13.03 6.18 -4.40
N ARG A 178 12.86 5.29 -5.39
CA ARG A 178 13.23 5.59 -6.79
C ARG A 178 12.50 6.83 -7.31
N ALA A 179 11.19 6.94 -7.06
CA ALA A 179 10.39 8.10 -7.43
C ALA A 179 10.89 9.38 -6.72
N HIS A 180 11.18 9.30 -5.41
CA HIS A 180 11.73 10.44 -4.66
C HIS A 180 13.09 10.89 -5.19
N VAL A 181 14.01 9.96 -5.47
CA VAL A 181 15.34 10.24 -6.02
C VAL A 181 15.23 10.87 -7.41
N ARG A 182 14.36 10.35 -8.28
CA ARG A 182 14.11 10.94 -9.62
C ARG A 182 13.59 12.37 -9.50
N ALA A 183 12.59 12.61 -8.66
CA ALA A 183 12.02 13.94 -8.44
C ALA A 183 13.07 14.91 -7.85
N TYR A 184 13.92 14.45 -6.94
CA TYR A 184 15.03 15.25 -6.40
C TYR A 184 16.03 15.63 -7.50
N ARG A 185 16.47 14.68 -8.32
CA ARG A 185 17.39 14.93 -9.43
C ARG A 185 16.81 15.90 -10.46
N ALA A 186 15.52 15.76 -10.80
CA ALA A 186 14.83 16.68 -11.71
C ALA A 186 14.81 18.12 -11.17
N ARG A 187 14.52 18.32 -9.88
CA ARG A 187 14.58 19.63 -9.24
C ARG A 187 15.99 20.23 -9.24
N GLN A 188 17.02 19.42 -9.04
CA GLN A 188 18.41 19.91 -9.09
C GLN A 188 18.84 20.28 -10.51
N ALA A 189 18.42 19.51 -11.51
CA ALA A 189 18.67 19.84 -12.91
C ALA A 189 17.97 21.15 -13.31
N ALA A 190 16.70 21.34 -12.92
CA ALA A 190 15.97 22.59 -13.16
C ALA A 190 16.65 23.81 -12.50
N LYS A 191 17.14 23.67 -11.26
CA LYS A 191 17.90 24.74 -10.58
C LYS A 191 19.22 25.07 -11.29
N ARG A 192 19.91 24.07 -11.82
CA ARG A 192 21.14 24.28 -12.60
C ARG A 192 20.84 24.98 -13.92
N ASN A 193 19.80 24.54 -14.63
CA ASN A 193 19.41 25.12 -15.91
C ASN A 193 18.82 26.54 -15.78
N GLY A 194 18.13 26.83 -14.67
CA GLY A 194 17.71 28.20 -14.34
C GLY A 194 18.92 29.12 -14.17
N ARG A 195 19.94 28.69 -13.42
CA ARG A 195 21.20 29.45 -13.27
C ARG A 195 21.96 29.65 -14.59
N THR A 196 21.91 28.71 -15.53
CA THR A 196 22.55 28.88 -16.84
C THR A 196 21.76 29.82 -17.74
N ASN A 197 20.43 29.83 -17.64
CA ASN A 197 19.58 30.73 -18.41
C ASN A 197 19.64 32.17 -17.87
N ASP A 198 19.72 32.35 -16.56
CA ASP A 198 19.95 33.66 -15.93
C ASP A 198 21.33 34.25 -16.29
N ALA A 199 22.32 33.39 -16.62
CA ALA A 199 23.65 33.81 -17.05
C ALA A 199 23.76 34.10 -18.57
N ALA A 200 22.82 33.62 -19.39
CA ALA A 200 22.84 33.75 -20.85
C ALA A 200 21.93 34.88 -21.38
N GLY A 201 21.07 35.47 -20.55
CA GLY A 201 20.17 36.56 -20.93
C GLY A 201 20.43 37.84 -20.14
N SER A 202 21.45 38.61 -20.54
CA SER A 202 21.62 40.09 -20.43
C SER A 202 23.07 40.46 -20.11
N PRO A 203 23.74 41.33 -20.91
CA PRO A 203 24.85 42.12 -20.40
C PRO A 203 24.29 43.28 -19.57
N GLU A 204 24.88 43.48 -18.39
CA GLU A 204 24.78 44.67 -17.53
C GLU A 204 23.39 45.04 -16.99
N SER A 205 23.04 44.49 -15.82
CA SER A 205 22.53 45.34 -14.74
C SER A 205 23.06 44.85 -13.39
N SER A 206 23.78 45.73 -12.69
CA SER A 206 24.35 45.47 -11.37
C SER A 206 23.24 45.47 -10.31
N ALA A 207 22.62 44.31 -10.09
CA ALA A 207 21.76 44.10 -8.93
C ALA A 207 22.61 44.01 -7.65
N PRO A 208 22.17 44.59 -6.51
CA PRO A 208 22.93 44.60 -5.28
C PRO A 208 23.16 43.17 -4.78
N ARG A 209 24.40 42.88 -4.42
CA ARG A 209 24.87 41.56 -4.00
C ARG A 209 24.13 41.14 -2.71
N LEU A 210 23.18 40.21 -2.83
CA LEU A 210 22.49 39.59 -1.69
C LEU A 210 23.53 38.92 -0.77
N THR A 211 23.78 39.56 0.37
CA THR A 211 24.57 38.99 1.46
C THR A 211 23.81 37.81 2.06
N LYS A 212 24.49 36.65 2.19
CA LYS A 212 23.89 35.48 2.83
C LYS A 212 23.68 35.79 4.32
N PRO A 213 22.48 35.54 4.88
CA PRO A 213 22.26 35.72 6.31
C PRO A 213 23.17 34.79 7.11
N SER A 214 23.64 35.29 8.25
CA SER A 214 24.52 34.58 9.16
C SER A 214 23.84 33.31 9.70
N ALA A 215 24.63 32.38 10.23
CA ALA A 215 24.10 31.14 10.81
C ALA A 215 23.09 31.41 11.94
N ALA A 216 23.24 32.51 12.68
CA ALA A 216 22.30 32.93 13.72
C ALA A 216 20.95 33.39 13.13
N GLU A 217 20.97 34.12 12.01
CA GLU A 217 19.76 34.62 11.34
C GLU A 217 18.97 33.49 10.67
N LYS A 218 19.67 32.46 10.17
CA LYS A 218 19.02 31.24 9.63
C LYS A 218 18.35 30.39 10.71
N ALA A 219 18.95 30.30 11.90
CA ALA A 219 18.37 29.56 13.02
C ALA A 219 17.08 30.21 13.52
N ASP A 220 17.00 31.54 13.48
CA ASP A 220 15.83 32.30 13.90
C ASP A 220 14.67 32.21 12.88
N GLN A 221 14.99 32.15 11.58
CA GLN A 221 14.00 31.96 10.52
C GLN A 221 13.38 30.55 10.50
N LEU A 222 14.15 29.49 10.81
CA LEU A 222 13.62 28.12 10.86
C LEU A 222 12.61 27.89 11.99
N ASN A 223 12.70 28.65 13.08
CA ASN A 223 11.84 28.51 14.25
C ASN A 223 10.60 29.40 14.23
N ARG A 224 10.41 30.17 13.15
CA ARG A 224 9.22 31.02 12.98
C ARG A 224 8.11 30.20 12.32
N PRO A 225 6.98 29.94 13.01
CA PRO A 225 5.87 29.21 12.41
C PRO A 225 5.33 29.97 11.20
N THR A 226 5.34 29.34 10.03
CA THR A 226 5.02 29.96 8.73
C THR A 226 3.54 29.90 8.36
N SER A 227 2.68 29.36 9.24
CA SER A 227 1.23 29.29 9.04
C SER A 227 0.47 29.61 10.33
N ALA A 228 -0.77 30.11 10.18
CA ALA A 228 -1.67 30.40 11.30
C ALA A 228 -1.92 29.17 12.20
N SER A 229 -2.00 27.98 11.60
CA SER A 229 -2.12 26.71 12.31
C SER A 229 -0.87 26.35 13.13
N ALA A 230 0.32 26.65 12.60
CA ALA A 230 1.58 26.43 13.32
C ALA A 230 1.78 27.41 14.48
N ILE A 231 1.27 28.65 14.34
CA ILE A 231 1.23 29.65 15.42
C ILE A 231 0.33 29.15 16.56
N ALA A 232 -0.92 28.77 16.25
CA ALA A 232 -1.87 28.28 17.24
C ALA A 232 -1.36 27.02 17.99
N ALA A 233 -0.68 26.10 17.29
CA ALA A 233 -0.09 24.91 17.89
C ALA A 233 1.13 25.21 18.77
N LYS A 234 1.87 26.30 18.50
CA LYS A 234 2.96 26.77 19.36
C LYS A 234 2.41 27.41 20.63
N GLU A 235 1.45 28.32 20.50
CA GLU A 235 0.80 28.99 21.64
C GLU A 235 0.08 28.02 22.59
N PHE A 236 -0.53 26.96 22.05
CA PHE A 236 -1.12 25.90 22.89
C PHE A 236 -0.07 25.14 23.70
N ARG A 237 1.06 24.76 23.09
CA ARG A 237 2.16 24.07 23.79
C ARG A 237 2.81 24.95 24.84
N ASP A 238 3.00 26.23 24.56
CA ASP A 238 3.61 27.17 25.49
C ASP A 238 2.71 27.41 26.72
N ARG A 239 1.39 27.53 26.52
CA ARG A 239 0.41 27.59 27.64
C ARG A 239 0.44 26.33 28.51
N MET A 240 0.39 25.15 27.88
CA MET A 240 0.46 23.87 28.62
C MET A 240 1.77 23.73 29.41
N ARG A 241 2.89 24.20 28.86
CA ARG A 241 4.18 24.19 29.54
C ARG A 241 4.19 25.12 30.75
N ALA A 242 3.64 26.32 30.62
CA ALA A 242 3.52 27.26 31.73
C ALA A 242 2.64 26.70 32.86
N GLU A 243 1.51 26.09 32.54
CA GLU A 243 0.64 25.45 33.53
C GLU A 243 1.32 24.27 34.24
N LEU A 244 2.08 23.46 33.51
CA LEU A 244 2.85 22.36 34.09
C LEU A 244 3.94 22.86 35.04
N MET A 245 4.61 23.96 34.70
CA MET A 245 5.66 24.54 35.55
C MET A 245 5.07 25.19 36.81
N ASP A 246 3.93 25.89 36.71
CA ASP A 246 3.21 26.45 37.86
C ASP A 246 2.71 25.34 38.81
N LYS A 247 2.15 24.25 38.26
CA LYS A 247 1.76 23.06 39.05
C LYS A 247 2.95 22.44 39.78
N ARG A 248 4.12 22.37 39.15
CA ARG A 248 5.36 21.87 39.78
C ARG A 248 5.85 22.78 40.90
N GLN A 249 5.81 24.10 40.71
CA GLN A 249 6.21 25.06 41.75
C GLN A 249 5.26 25.05 42.96
N LYS A 250 3.95 24.93 42.72
CA LYS A 250 2.95 24.80 43.80
C LYS A 250 3.11 23.49 44.58
N LYS A 251 3.50 22.40 43.92
CA LYS A 251 3.79 21.10 44.57
C LYS A 251 5.10 21.09 45.36
N ALA A 252 6.05 21.97 45.04
CA ALA A 252 7.32 22.10 45.76
C ALA A 252 7.26 23.02 46.99
N LYS A 253 6.16 23.79 47.16
CA LYS A 253 5.92 24.69 48.30
C LYS A 253 4.97 24.12 49.36
N LYS A 254 4.55 22.86 49.20
CA LYS A 254 3.62 22.14 50.08
C LYS A 254 4.32 20.91 50.64
#